data_AF-A0A537WZA2-F1
#
_entry.id   AF-A0A537WZA2-F1
#
_cell.length_a   1.000
_cell.length_b   1.000
_cell.length_c   1.000
_cell.angle_alpha   90.00
_cell.angle_beta   90.00
_cell.angle_gamma   90.00
#
_symmetry.space_group_name_H-M   'P 1'
#
loop_
_entity.id
_entity.type
_entity.pdbx_description
1 polymer ?
#
loop_
_entity_poly.entity_id
_entity_poly.type
_entity_poly.pdbx_seq_one_letter_code
_entity_poly.pdbx_strand_id
1 'polypeptide(L)'
;MTGPTRLWELRTVEGGANGLEFARSRLDAVHDQVLVHAAPTRMRVEVTDDGAALLAIGEDLRADTDTPMTLLRLDGVRVLREQIWPTDAHLGMAVILPGGEAGLLRSWWNADDERSWRWQIELTGGRG
;
A
#
# COMPACT_ATOMS: atom_id res chain seq x y z
N MET A 1 -0.62 22.52 -9.92
CA MET A 1 -1.17 21.68 -11.01
C MET A 1 -1.17 20.26 -10.48
N THR A 2 -2.34 19.67 -10.29
CA THR A 2 -2.48 18.26 -9.86
C THR A 2 -1.95 17.39 -10.98
N GLY A 3 -0.86 16.65 -10.72
CA GLY A 3 -0.33 15.65 -11.64
C GLY A 3 -1.31 14.49 -11.84
N PRO A 4 -1.01 13.57 -12.76
CA PRO A 4 -1.79 12.33 -12.88
C PRO A 4 -1.82 11.59 -11.53
N THR A 5 -2.97 11.00 -11.20
CA THR A 5 -3.11 10.23 -9.95
C THR A 5 -3.56 8.81 -10.23
N ARG A 6 -3.26 7.92 -9.29
CA ARG A 6 -3.73 6.55 -9.29
C ARG A 6 -4.56 6.30 -8.06
N LEU A 7 -5.64 5.57 -8.25
CA LEU A 7 -6.45 5.08 -7.15
C LEU A 7 -6.07 3.63 -6.87
N TRP A 8 -5.59 3.39 -5.65
CA TRP A 8 -5.30 2.07 -5.09
C TRP A 8 -6.49 1.62 -4.24
N GLU A 9 -7.12 0.52 -4.61
CA GLU A 9 -8.22 -0.10 -3.88
C GLU A 9 -7.80 -1.46 -3.35
N LEU A 10 -7.74 -1.59 -2.02
CA LEU A 10 -7.31 -2.79 -1.32
C LEU A 10 -8.52 -3.37 -0.58
N ARG A 11 -8.84 -4.62 -0.88
CA ARG A 11 -9.95 -5.36 -0.24
C ARG A 11 -9.42 -6.63 0.39
N THR A 12 -9.85 -6.93 1.61
CA THR A 12 -9.66 -8.29 2.14
C THR A 12 -10.60 -9.24 1.41
N VAL A 13 -10.10 -10.41 1.05
CA VAL A 13 -10.93 -11.48 0.47
C VAL A 13 -11.69 -12.26 1.55
N GLU A 14 -11.36 -12.02 2.82
CA GLU A 14 -12.01 -12.62 3.98
C GLU A 14 -13.14 -11.70 4.47
N GLY A 15 -14.35 -11.90 3.93
CA GLY A 15 -15.57 -11.23 4.38
C GLY A 15 -16.40 -10.57 3.27
N GLY A 16 -17.72 -10.80 3.28
CA GLY A 16 -18.67 -10.25 2.29
C GLY A 16 -18.57 -10.90 0.90
N ALA A 17 -19.59 -10.71 0.07
CA ALA A 17 -19.66 -11.33 -1.27
C ALA A 17 -18.57 -10.82 -2.24
N ASN A 18 -18.05 -9.61 -2.02
CA ASN A 18 -17.07 -8.93 -2.88
C ASN A 18 -15.77 -8.56 -2.13
N GLY A 19 -15.53 -9.13 -0.94
CA GLY A 19 -14.48 -8.67 -0.04
C GLY A 19 -14.86 -7.39 0.72
N LEU A 20 -14.26 -7.19 1.90
CA LEU A 20 -14.41 -5.97 2.70
C LEU A 20 -13.31 -4.97 2.32
N GLU A 21 -13.66 -3.69 2.22
CA GLU A 21 -12.67 -2.64 1.99
C GLU A 21 -11.69 -2.57 3.17
N PHE A 22 -10.40 -2.64 2.86
CA PHE A 22 -9.33 -2.44 3.82
C PHE A 22 -8.78 -1.02 3.75
N ALA A 23 -8.48 -0.55 2.53
CA ALA A 23 -7.99 0.78 2.28
C ALA A 23 -8.34 1.22 0.86
N ARG A 24 -8.60 2.52 0.70
CA ARG A 24 -8.76 3.17 -0.60
C ARG A 24 -7.98 4.47 -0.60
N SER A 25 -6.95 4.56 -1.44
CA SER A 25 -6.02 5.69 -1.42
C SER A 25 -5.75 6.23 -2.81
N ARG A 26 -5.76 7.56 -2.95
CA ARG A 26 -5.42 8.27 -4.18
C ARG A 26 -4.04 8.88 -4.04
N LEU A 27 -3.13 8.48 -4.91
CA LEU A 27 -1.71 8.84 -4.85
C LEU A 27 -1.26 9.44 -6.18
N ASP A 28 -0.23 10.28 -6.16
CA ASP A 28 0.42 10.74 -7.39
C ASP A 28 0.94 9.53 -8.21
N ALA A 29 0.79 9.58 -9.53
CA ALA A 29 1.15 8.47 -10.41
C ALA A 29 2.66 8.18 -10.46
N VAL A 30 3.51 9.05 -9.88
CA VAL A 30 4.94 8.76 -9.66
C VAL A 30 5.16 7.52 -8.78
N HIS A 31 4.16 7.13 -7.97
CA HIS A 31 4.22 5.94 -7.14
C HIS A 31 3.77 4.68 -7.91
N ASP A 32 4.72 4.00 -8.55
CA ASP A 32 4.56 2.63 -9.10
C ASP A 32 4.61 1.54 -8.02
N GLN A 33 4.99 1.93 -6.81
CA GLN A 33 5.16 1.07 -5.65
C GLN A 33 4.66 1.79 -4.40
N VAL A 34 4.01 1.04 -3.52
CA VAL A 34 3.48 1.55 -2.25
C VAL A 34 3.75 0.55 -1.14
N LEU A 35 3.99 1.07 0.06
CA LEU A 35 3.98 0.28 1.28
C LEU A 35 2.56 0.27 1.84
N VAL A 36 2.19 -0.83 2.48
CA VAL A 36 0.91 -0.98 3.16
C VAL A 36 1.18 -1.43 4.59
N HIS A 37 0.72 -0.64 5.54
CA HIS A 37 0.86 -0.98 6.95
C HIS A 37 -0.22 -1.98 7.37
N ALA A 38 0.17 -3.05 8.06
CA ALA A 38 -0.74 -4.06 8.62
C ALA A 38 -1.72 -4.62 7.57
N ALA A 39 -1.20 -4.92 6.38
CA ALA A 39 -1.99 -5.36 5.25
C ALA A 39 -2.65 -6.73 5.54
N PRO A 40 -3.88 -7.01 5.05
CA PRO A 40 -4.55 -8.30 5.28
C PRO A 40 -3.72 -9.50 4.82
N THR A 41 -3.90 -10.65 5.46
CA THR A 41 -3.24 -11.93 5.10
C THR A 41 -3.55 -12.33 3.65
N ARG A 42 -4.77 -12.08 3.20
CA ARG A 42 -5.20 -12.26 1.81
C ARG A 42 -5.94 -11.03 1.33
N MET A 43 -5.56 -10.50 0.17
CA MET A 43 -6.18 -9.30 -0.39
C MET A 43 -6.32 -9.35 -1.89
N ARG A 44 -7.28 -8.60 -2.39
CA ARG A 44 -7.37 -8.17 -3.78
C ARG A 44 -6.95 -6.71 -3.86
N VAL A 45 -6.17 -6.37 -4.88
CA VAL A 45 -5.73 -4.99 -5.13
C VAL A 45 -6.08 -4.63 -6.57
N GLU A 46 -6.78 -3.51 -6.72
CA GLU A 46 -7.00 -2.87 -8.02
C GLU A 46 -6.33 -1.51 -8.03
N VAL A 47 -5.66 -1.21 -9.14
CA VAL A 47 -5.05 0.10 -9.36
C VAL A 47 -5.64 0.67 -10.63
N THR A 48 -6.26 1.83 -10.53
CA THR A 48 -6.90 2.53 -11.65
C THR A 48 -6.27 3.89 -11.91
N ASP A 49 -6.31 4.34 -13.16
CA ASP A 49 -5.98 5.70 -13.55
C ASP A 49 -7.10 6.63 -13.07
N ASP A 50 -6.79 7.42 -12.04
CA ASP A 50 -7.70 8.36 -11.39
C ASP A 50 -9.06 7.79 -10.91
N GLY A 51 -9.26 6.46 -10.85
CA GLY A 51 -10.56 5.84 -10.57
C GLY A 51 -11.40 5.48 -11.81
N ALA A 52 -10.85 5.65 -13.02
CA ALA A 52 -11.57 5.46 -14.27
C ALA A 52 -11.16 4.16 -15.01
N ALA A 53 -9.88 4.02 -15.37
CA ALA A 53 -9.41 2.89 -16.17
C ALA A 53 -8.54 1.95 -15.33
N LEU A 54 -8.81 0.64 -15.36
CA LEU A 54 -7.98 -0.35 -14.67
C LEU A 54 -6.58 -0.41 -15.30
N LEU A 55 -5.55 -0.17 -14.49
CA LEU A 55 -4.15 -0.25 -14.89
C LEU A 55 -3.56 -1.62 -14.54
N ALA A 56 -3.82 -2.10 -13.33
CA ALA A 56 -3.28 -3.36 -12.84
C ALA A 56 -4.17 -3.99 -11.78
N ILE A 57 -4.06 -5.32 -11.66
CA ILE A 57 -4.78 -6.09 -10.65
C ILE A 57 -3.91 -7.16 -10.01
N GLY A 58 -4.09 -7.35 -8.70
CA GLY A 58 -3.58 -8.49 -7.95
C GLY A 58 -4.75 -9.23 -7.32
N GLU A 59 -5.05 -10.43 -7.82
CA GLU A 59 -6.10 -11.29 -7.29
C GLU A 59 -5.51 -12.26 -6.26
N ASP A 60 -6.19 -12.42 -5.12
CA ASP A 60 -5.80 -13.34 -4.04
C ASP A 60 -4.32 -13.26 -3.61
N LEU A 61 -3.81 -12.04 -3.44
CA LEU A 61 -2.45 -11.79 -2.97
C LEU A 61 -2.30 -12.23 -1.51
N ARG A 62 -1.50 -13.27 -1.28
CA ARG A 62 -1.31 -13.90 0.04
C ARG A 62 0.00 -13.46 0.68
N ALA A 63 -0.04 -13.21 1.98
CA ALA A 63 1.17 -13.06 2.78
C ALA A 63 1.90 -14.40 2.88
N ASP A 64 3.23 -14.37 2.78
CA ASP A 64 4.11 -15.51 2.99
C ASP A 64 4.82 -15.46 4.35
N THR A 65 5.01 -14.26 4.90
CA THR A 65 5.67 -14.00 6.18
C THR A 65 4.90 -12.95 6.99
N ASP A 66 4.99 -13.02 8.31
CA ASP A 66 4.44 -12.02 9.22
C ASP A 66 5.39 -10.83 9.36
N THR A 67 5.19 -9.81 8.52
CA THR A 67 5.91 -8.53 8.57
C THR A 67 4.92 -7.39 8.71
N PRO A 68 5.27 -6.30 9.42
CA PRO A 68 4.34 -5.20 9.69
C PRO A 68 4.07 -4.31 8.47
N MET A 69 4.85 -4.47 7.40
CA MET A 69 4.71 -3.78 6.11
C MET A 69 4.64 -4.78 4.96
N THR A 70 3.81 -4.43 3.98
CA THR A 70 3.72 -5.11 2.69
C THR A 70 4.10 -4.14 1.59
N LEU A 71 5.00 -4.53 0.70
CA LEU A 71 5.28 -3.83 -0.54
C LEU A 71 4.30 -4.31 -1.62
N LEU A 72 3.57 -3.38 -2.22
CA LEU A 72 2.80 -3.60 -3.44
C LEU A 72 3.48 -2.88 -4.59
N ARG A 73 3.66 -3.59 -5.71
CA ARG A 73 4.33 -3.06 -6.91
C ARG A 73 3.55 -3.37 -8.16
N LEU A 74 3.48 -2.40 -9.06
CA LEU A 74 3.00 -2.62 -10.42
C LEU A 74 4.05 -3.37 -11.25
N ASP A 75 3.61 -4.43 -11.92
CA ASP A 75 4.38 -5.19 -12.91
C ASP A 75 3.51 -5.36 -14.17
N GLY A 76 3.59 -4.37 -15.05
CA GLY A 76 2.65 -4.23 -16.18
C GLY A 76 1.21 -4.13 -15.69
N VAL A 77 0.38 -5.12 -16.07
CA VAL A 77 -1.04 -5.20 -15.68
C VAL A 77 -1.28 -5.98 -14.39
N ARG A 78 -0.22 -6.36 -13.67
CA ARG A 78 -0.30 -7.13 -12.42
C ARG A 78 0.12 -6.28 -11.24
N VAL A 79 -0.47 -6.55 -10.08
CA VAL A 79 0.05 -6.11 -8.79
C VAL A 79 0.75 -7.28 -8.13
N LEU A 80 2.02 -7.08 -7.76
CA LEU A 80 2.81 -8.03 -6.99
C LEU A 80 2.82 -7.63 -5.52
N ARG A 81 2.90 -8.63 -4.64
CA ARG A 81 3.00 -8.49 -3.19
C ARG A 81 4.34 -9.05 -2.70
N GLU A 82 4.95 -8.34 -1.78
CA GLU A 82 6.12 -8.80 -1.03
C GLU A 82 5.99 -8.38 0.44
N GLN A 83 6.31 -9.28 1.36
CA GLN A 83 6.38 -8.97 2.78
C GLN A 83 7.77 -8.45 3.12
N ILE A 84 7.84 -7.25 3.69
CA ILE A 84 9.13 -6.59 3.92
C ILE A 84 9.25 -6.01 5.33
N TRP A 85 10.50 -5.89 5.76
CA TRP A 85 10.92 -4.88 6.72
C TRP A 85 11.41 -3.66 5.94
N PRO A 86 10.97 -2.44 6.27
CA PRO A 86 11.49 -1.24 5.63
C PRO A 86 13.02 -1.17 5.73
N THR A 87 13.61 -0.52 4.73
CA THR A 87 15.04 -0.26 4.62
C THR A 87 15.21 1.14 4.07
N ASP A 88 16.45 1.64 4.00
CA ASP A 88 16.73 2.97 3.44
C ASP A 88 16.27 3.12 1.98
N ALA A 89 16.16 2.02 1.23
CA ALA A 89 15.63 2.02 -0.13
C ALA A 89 14.14 2.41 -0.19
N HIS A 90 13.43 2.35 0.93
CA HIS A 90 12.00 2.62 1.02
C HIS A 90 11.68 4.05 1.50
N LEU A 91 12.69 4.83 1.89
CA LEU A 91 12.47 6.22 2.33
C LEU A 91 11.85 7.05 1.19
N GLY A 92 10.82 7.83 1.51
CA GLY A 92 10.04 8.61 0.56
C GLY A 92 8.97 7.82 -0.21
N MET A 93 8.87 6.50 -0.02
CA MET A 93 7.75 5.75 -0.58
C MET A 93 6.44 6.08 0.13
N ALA A 94 5.34 6.04 -0.61
CA ALA A 94 4.01 6.20 -0.06
C ALA A 94 3.65 4.98 0.80
N VAL A 95 3.14 5.23 2.01
CA VAL A 95 2.64 4.25 2.97
C VAL A 95 1.13 4.43 3.07
N ILE A 96 0.37 3.43 2.64
CA ILE A 96 -1.08 3.36 2.81
C ILE A 96 -1.38 2.74 4.18
N LEU A 97 -2.15 3.46 4.99
CA LEU A 97 -2.66 2.99 6.27
C LEU A 97 -4.02 2.29 6.10
N PRO A 98 -4.42 1.44 7.06
CA PRO A 98 -5.81 0.99 7.15
C PRO A 98 -6.78 2.17 7.10
N GLY A 99 -7.84 2.05 6.30
CA GLY A 99 -8.79 3.14 6.04
C GLY A 99 -8.42 4.09 4.90
N GLY A 100 -7.21 4.00 4.32
CA GLY A 100 -6.87 4.65 3.05
C GLY A 100 -6.08 5.96 3.14
N GLU A 101 -5.88 6.50 4.35
CA GLU A 101 -4.94 7.61 4.53
C GLU A 101 -3.53 7.17 4.11
N ALA A 102 -2.79 8.05 3.44
CA ALA A 102 -1.44 7.75 3.01
C ALA A 102 -0.49 8.90 3.28
N GLY A 103 0.76 8.55 3.60
CA GLY A 103 1.85 9.48 3.85
C GLY A 103 3.17 8.95 3.32
N LEU A 104 4.23 9.75 3.42
CA LEU A 104 5.57 9.34 2.96
C LEU A 104 6.37 8.75 4.11
N LEU A 105 7.04 7.62 3.90
CA LEU A 105 7.96 7.06 4.89
C LEU A 105 9.16 7.99 5.09
N ARG A 106 9.36 8.49 6.32
CA ARG A 106 10.45 9.41 6.67
C ARG A 106 11.58 8.76 7.45
N SER A 107 11.23 7.81 8.29
CA SER A 107 12.20 7.02 9.05
C SER A 107 11.62 5.66 9.39
N TRP A 108 12.52 4.71 9.60
CA TRP A 108 12.19 3.37 10.04
C TRP A 108 13.24 2.91 11.05
N TRP A 109 12.84 1.99 11.91
CA TRP A 109 13.69 1.27 12.83
C TRP A 109 12.97 -0.03 13.20
N ASN A 110 13.70 -1.14 13.26
CA ASN A 110 13.25 -2.36 13.90
C ASN A 110 14.40 -2.96 14.71
N ALA A 111 14.03 -3.74 15.73
CA ALA A 111 14.98 -4.55 16.47
C ALA A 111 15.52 -5.69 15.58
N ASP A 112 16.73 -6.16 15.88
CA ASP A 112 17.39 -7.28 15.17
C ASP A 112 16.59 -8.58 15.28
N ASP A 113 15.76 -8.70 16.33
CA ASP A 113 14.87 -9.84 16.55
C ASP A 113 13.51 -9.70 15.87
N GLU A 114 13.28 -8.58 15.16
CA GLU A 114 12.07 -8.28 14.42
C GLU A 114 10.79 -8.22 15.29
N ARG A 115 10.92 -8.05 16.60
CA ARG A 115 9.78 -7.99 17.54
C ARG A 115 9.29 -6.60 17.87
N SER A 116 10.07 -5.58 17.53
CA SER A 116 9.78 -4.19 17.86
C SER A 116 10.14 -3.31 16.70
N TRP A 117 9.30 -2.31 16.45
CA TRP A 117 9.47 -1.43 15.31
C TRP A 117 8.91 -0.05 15.56
N ARG A 118 9.39 0.88 14.75
CA ARG A 118 8.92 2.25 14.67
C ARG A 118 9.16 2.77 13.27
N TRP A 119 8.13 3.38 12.70
CA TRP A 119 8.25 4.19 11.49
C TRP A 119 7.65 5.55 11.76
N GLN A 120 8.18 6.55 11.07
CA GLN A 120 7.57 7.86 11.01
C GLN A 120 7.10 8.09 9.58
N ILE A 121 5.84 8.47 9.46
CA ILE A 121 5.22 8.84 8.19
C ILE A 121 4.88 10.32 8.23
N GLU A 122 5.09 10.99 7.12
CA GLU A 122 4.65 12.37 6.94
C GLU A 122 3.29 12.36 6.24
N LEU A 123 2.28 12.86 6.94
CA LEU A 123 0.92 13.02 6.43
C LEU A 123 0.71 14.47 6.06
N THR A 124 0.39 14.72 4.80
CA THR A 124 0.06 16.05 4.30
C THR A 124 -1.43 16.12 4.01
N GLY A 125 -2.13 16.98 4.74
CA GLY A 125 -3.54 17.26 4.52
C GLY A 125 -3.77 18.72 4.20
N GLY A 126 -4.88 19.01 3.52
CA GLY A 126 -5.35 20.36 3.30
C GLY A 126 -6.87 20.34 3.16
N ARG A 127 -7.55 21.39 3.65
CA ARG A 127 -8.93 21.65 3.27
C ARG A 127 -8.89 22.44 1.97
N GLY A 128 -9.50 21.89 0.92
CA GLY A 128 -9.91 22.68 -0.25
C GLY A 128 -11.06 23.60 0.10
#